data_AF-A0A6L8E1V5-F1
#
_entry.id   AF-A0A6L8E1V5-F1
#
_cell.length_a   1.000
_cell.length_b   1.000
_cell.length_c   1.000
_cell.angle_alpha   90.00
_cell.angle_beta   90.00
_cell.angle_gamma   90.00
#
_symmetry.space_group_name_H-M   'P 1'
#
loop_
_entity.id
_entity.type
_entity.pdbx_description
1 polymer ?
#
loop_
_entity_poly.entity_id
_entity_poly.type
_entity_poly.pdbx_seq_one_letter_code
_entity_poly.pdbx_strand_id
1 'polypeptide(L)'
;EVYVDDRYDIGIEAFFRRENPYALQEMTAVMLETVRKGYWEASARQVEVLAELHTRLVEEFEAGCSGFVCDNAALATFIAEQAPADLAASYRSELQRALTSSVELTEASVVLADQDAEARPADAPANQPPARRLAYLGAIIVAGLLAIALLVLRRRSTT
;
A
#
# COMPACT_ATOMS: atom_id res chain seq x y z
N GLU A 1 -20.00 3.97 23.39
CA GLU A 1 -20.10 5.25 24.12
C GLU A 1 -19.34 6.40 23.46
N VAL A 2 -18.01 6.49 23.55
CA VAL A 2 -17.31 7.71 23.11
C VAL A 2 -17.19 7.82 21.58
N TYR A 3 -16.74 6.78 20.90
CA TYR A 3 -16.42 6.86 19.46
C TYR A 3 -17.59 6.59 18.52
N VAL A 4 -18.65 5.93 19.00
CA VAL A 4 -19.78 5.48 18.17
C VAL A 4 -21.07 6.18 18.58
N ASP A 5 -21.38 6.22 19.89
CA ASP A 5 -22.54 6.99 20.37
C ASP A 5 -22.23 8.50 20.50
N ASP A 6 -21.00 8.91 20.17
CA ASP A 6 -20.49 10.28 20.28
C ASP A 6 -20.96 10.98 21.56
N ARG A 7 -20.65 10.37 22.71
CA ARG A 7 -21.15 10.82 24.02
C ARG A 7 -20.91 12.31 24.33
N TYR A 8 -19.91 12.93 23.70
CA TYR A 8 -19.57 14.34 23.90
C TYR A 8 -20.11 15.26 22.80
N ASP A 9 -20.82 14.71 21.82
CA ASP A 9 -21.42 15.42 20.69
C ASP A 9 -20.38 16.29 19.94
N ILE A 10 -19.20 15.71 19.69
CA ILE A 10 -18.06 16.40 19.05
C ILE A 10 -17.98 16.09 17.55
N GLY A 11 -18.95 15.37 17.00
CA GLY A 11 -19.08 15.05 15.58
C GLY A 11 -18.09 13.99 15.13
N ILE A 12 -17.86 12.93 15.93
CA ILE A 12 -16.88 11.88 15.61
C ILE A 12 -17.18 11.20 14.27
N GLU A 13 -18.42 10.75 14.07
CA GLU A 13 -18.81 10.09 12.82
C GLU A 13 -18.67 11.05 11.63
N ALA A 14 -19.13 12.29 11.76
CA ALA A 14 -19.03 13.31 10.72
C ALA A 14 -17.57 13.66 10.38
N PHE A 15 -16.69 13.67 11.38
CA PHE A 15 -15.26 13.85 11.19
C PHE A 15 -14.66 12.71 10.37
N PHE A 16 -14.88 11.45 10.75
CA PHE A 16 -14.33 10.32 10.02
C PHE A 16 -14.91 10.20 8.61
N ARG A 17 -16.22 10.41 8.42
CA ARG A 17 -16.84 10.40 7.08
C ARG A 17 -16.17 11.39 6.12
N ARG A 18 -15.77 12.56 6.62
CA ARG A 18 -15.11 13.60 5.83
C ARG A 18 -13.63 13.32 5.60
N GLU A 19 -12.91 12.91 6.64
CA GLU A 19 -11.44 12.81 6.59
C GLU A 19 -10.94 11.42 6.17
N ASN A 20 -11.53 10.37 6.73
CA ASN A 20 -11.15 8.98 6.44
C ASN A 20 -12.26 8.00 6.88
N PRO A 21 -13.24 7.70 6.01
CA PRO A 21 -14.32 6.77 6.35
C PRO A 21 -13.81 5.35 6.60
N TYR A 22 -12.72 4.94 5.94
CA TYR A 22 -12.12 3.61 6.09
C TYR A 22 -11.53 3.39 7.48
N ALA A 23 -11.05 4.44 8.14
CA ALA A 23 -10.60 4.34 9.54
C ALA A 23 -11.76 4.02 10.48
N LEU A 24 -12.95 4.60 10.26
CA LEU A 24 -14.13 4.27 11.05
C LEU A 24 -14.69 2.88 10.70
N GLN A 25 -14.60 2.45 9.44
CA GLN A 25 -14.87 1.06 9.06
C GLN A 25 -13.96 0.09 9.84
N GLU A 26 -12.65 0.36 9.90
CA GLU A 26 -11.70 -0.46 10.65
C GLU A 26 -12.01 -0.47 12.15
N MET A 27 -12.23 0.70 12.76
CA MET A 27 -12.54 0.81 14.18
C MET A 27 -13.79 0.01 14.55
N THR A 28 -14.86 0.13 13.75
CA THR A 28 -16.10 -0.62 13.98
C THR A 28 -15.92 -2.12 13.75
N ALA A 29 -15.14 -2.53 12.74
CA ALA A 29 -14.82 -3.94 12.49
C ALA A 29 -14.02 -4.57 13.64
N VAL A 30 -13.01 -3.87 14.16
CA VAL A 30 -12.22 -4.32 15.30
C VAL A 30 -13.10 -4.45 16.54
N MET A 31 -13.98 -3.48 16.82
CA MET A 31 -14.94 -3.58 17.93
C MET A 31 -15.85 -4.80 17.77
N LEU A 32 -16.42 -5.03 16.58
CA LEU A 32 -17.26 -6.20 16.30
C LEU A 32 -16.49 -7.52 16.42
N GLU A 33 -15.22 -7.57 16.01
CA GLU A 33 -14.37 -8.74 16.17
C GLU A 33 -14.08 -9.07 17.64
N THR A 34 -13.88 -8.03 18.47
CA THR A 34 -13.69 -8.24 19.91
C THR A 34 -14.94 -8.81 20.58
N VAL A 35 -16.13 -8.43 20.12
CA VAL A 35 -17.39 -9.05 20.54
C VAL A 35 -17.47 -10.49 20.06
N ARG A 36 -17.25 -10.74 18.77
CA ARG A 36 -17.35 -12.08 18.16
C ARG A 36 -16.42 -13.09 18.83
N LYS A 37 -15.23 -12.66 19.25
CA LYS A 37 -14.23 -13.49 19.94
C LYS A 37 -14.43 -13.56 21.46
N GLY A 38 -15.43 -12.87 22.02
CA GLY A 38 -15.74 -12.89 23.45
C GLY A 38 -14.76 -12.10 24.32
N TYR A 39 -13.97 -11.20 23.72
CA TYR A 39 -13.07 -10.31 24.47
C TYR A 39 -13.78 -9.09 25.03
N TRP A 40 -14.93 -8.73 24.47
CA TRP A 40 -15.75 -7.63 24.94
C TRP A 40 -17.23 -8.04 25.00
N GLU A 41 -17.81 -7.97 26.20
CA GLU A 41 -19.23 -8.23 26.43
C GLU A 41 -20.07 -6.98 26.14
N ALA A 42 -20.36 -6.74 24.87
CA ALA A 42 -21.28 -5.69 24.43
C ALA A 42 -22.73 -6.14 24.56
N SER A 43 -23.63 -5.21 24.86
CA SER A 43 -25.08 -5.47 24.79
C SER A 43 -25.52 -5.73 23.36
N ALA A 44 -26.60 -6.49 23.17
CA ALA A 44 -27.17 -6.76 21.83
C ALA A 44 -27.44 -5.47 21.04
N ARG A 45 -27.91 -4.41 21.71
CA ARG A 45 -28.14 -3.11 21.08
C ARG A 45 -26.84 -2.44 20.61
N GLN A 46 -25.76 -2.53 21.38
CA GLN A 46 -24.45 -1.98 20.97
C GLN A 46 -23.90 -2.73 19.76
N VAL A 47 -24.08 -4.05 19.71
CA VAL A 47 -23.64 -4.87 18.56
C VAL A 47 -24.43 -4.49 17.30
N GLU A 48 -25.75 -4.36 17.41
CA GLU A 48 -26.62 -3.95 16.31
C GLU A 48 -26.24 -2.55 15.78
N VAL A 49 -26.06 -1.57 16.67
CA VAL A 49 -25.65 -0.20 16.28
C VAL A 49 -24.29 -0.19 15.59
N LEU A 50 -23.33 -0.96 16.11
CA LEU A 50 -22.00 -1.10 15.49
C LEU A 50 -22.08 -1.74 14.10
N ALA A 51 -22.85 -2.82 13.96
CA ALA A 51 -23.01 -3.52 12.69
C ALA A 51 -23.74 -2.66 11.66
N GLU A 52 -24.78 -1.94 12.07
CA GLU A 52 -25.49 -0.99 11.22
C GLU A 52 -24.58 0.16 10.77
N LEU A 53 -23.81 0.76 11.68
CA LEU A 53 -22.85 1.81 11.32
C LEU A 53 -21.79 1.29 10.35
N HIS A 54 -21.21 0.12 10.64
CA HIS A 54 -20.17 -0.49 9.80
C HIS A 54 -20.68 -0.75 8.38
N THR A 55 -21.82 -1.42 8.26
CA THR A 55 -22.42 -1.77 6.95
C THR A 55 -22.83 -0.54 6.16
N ARG A 56 -23.36 0.51 6.82
CA ARG A 56 -23.69 1.79 6.18
C ARG A 56 -22.45 2.52 5.66
N LEU A 57 -21.33 2.50 6.40
CA LEU A 57 -20.08 3.09 5.94
C LEU A 57 -19.51 2.37 4.72
N VAL A 58 -19.66 1.04 4.66
CA VAL A 58 -19.21 0.24 3.51
C VAL A 58 -20.12 0.46 2.31
N GLU A 59 -21.43 0.59 2.50
CA GLU A 59 -22.36 0.94 1.43
C GLU A 59 -22.07 2.33 0.84
N GLU A 60 -21.78 3.33 1.68
CA GLU A 60 -21.60 4.71 1.24
C GLU A 60 -20.22 5.01 0.64
N PHE A 61 -19.17 4.36 1.13
CA PHE A 61 -17.78 4.67 0.78
C PHE A 61 -17.01 3.51 0.12
N GLU A 62 -17.70 2.41 -0.19
CA GLU A 62 -17.12 1.14 -0.60
C GLU A 62 -16.23 0.53 0.52
N ALA A 63 -15.86 -0.73 0.36
CA ALA A 63 -15.03 -1.41 1.35
C ALA A 63 -13.57 -0.94 1.30
N GLY A 64 -13.04 -0.42 2.40
CA GLY A 64 -11.63 -0.01 2.51
C GLY A 64 -10.61 -1.16 2.53
N CYS A 65 -11.08 -2.41 2.59
CA CYS A 65 -10.31 -3.66 2.54
C CYS A 65 -9.03 -3.71 3.38
N SER A 66 -9.11 -3.27 4.63
CA SER A 66 -8.15 -3.68 5.66
C SER A 66 -8.30 -5.17 6.02
N GLY A 67 -7.40 -5.66 6.88
CA GLY A 67 -7.45 -7.04 7.39
C GLY A 67 -8.74 -7.36 8.18
N PHE A 68 -9.38 -6.39 8.81
CA PHE A 68 -10.66 -6.59 9.52
C PHE A 68 -11.88 -6.33 8.64
N VAL A 69 -11.74 -5.72 7.46
CA VAL A 69 -12.86 -5.43 6.56
C VAL A 69 -13.05 -6.53 5.51
N CYS A 70 -12.02 -6.88 4.73
CA CYS A 70 -12.15 -7.83 3.62
C CYS A 70 -11.51 -9.21 3.87
N ASP A 71 -10.45 -9.29 4.68
CA ASP A 71 -9.65 -10.53 4.87
C ASP A 71 -10.13 -11.40 6.06
N ASN A 72 -11.39 -11.23 6.48
CA ASN A 72 -11.94 -11.99 7.60
C ASN A 72 -13.39 -12.40 7.33
N ALA A 73 -13.56 -13.51 6.62
CA ALA A 73 -14.88 -14.03 6.26
C ALA A 73 -15.78 -14.36 7.47
N ALA A 74 -15.18 -14.80 8.59
CA ALA A 74 -15.93 -15.11 9.80
C ALA A 74 -16.48 -13.83 10.46
N LEU A 75 -15.68 -12.77 10.50
CA LEU A 75 -16.13 -11.46 10.95
C LEU A 75 -17.17 -10.87 10.00
N ALA A 76 -16.95 -10.94 8.68
CA ALA A 76 -17.91 -10.44 7.70
C ALA A 76 -19.27 -11.14 7.82
N THR A 77 -19.27 -12.45 8.06
CA THR A 77 -20.51 -13.21 8.31
C THR A 77 -21.19 -12.74 9.58
N PHE A 78 -20.44 -12.62 10.68
CA PHE A 78 -20.97 -12.11 11.95
C PHE A 78 -21.58 -10.71 11.80
N ILE A 79 -20.88 -9.77 11.16
CA ILE A 79 -21.39 -8.41 10.95
C ILE A 79 -22.70 -8.44 10.15
N ALA A 80 -22.77 -9.25 9.10
CA ALA A 80 -23.99 -9.37 8.28
C ALA A 80 -25.17 -10.02 9.03
N GLU A 81 -24.91 -10.86 10.03
CA GLU A 81 -25.96 -11.45 10.89
C GLU A 81 -26.50 -10.46 11.93
N GLN A 82 -25.70 -9.47 12.33
CA GLN A 82 -26.08 -8.46 13.32
C GLN A 82 -26.68 -7.19 12.69
N ALA A 83 -26.51 -7.01 11.37
CA ALA A 83 -27.01 -5.85 10.64
C ALA A 83 -28.45 -6.03 10.13
N PRO A 84 -29.18 -4.93 9.84
CA PRO A 84 -30.43 -4.97 9.09
C PRO A 84 -30.30 -5.71 7.75
N ALA A 85 -31.35 -6.43 7.35
CA ALA A 85 -31.29 -7.37 6.22
C ALA A 85 -30.95 -6.70 4.87
N ASP A 86 -31.41 -5.47 4.66
CA ASP A 86 -31.11 -4.63 3.50
C ASP A 86 -29.62 -4.24 3.46
N LEU A 87 -29.10 -3.71 4.57
CA LEU A 87 -27.69 -3.35 4.69
C LEU A 87 -26.77 -4.57 4.61
N ALA A 88 -27.17 -5.72 5.17
CA ALA A 88 -26.40 -6.95 5.10
C ALA A 88 -26.24 -7.47 3.65
N ALA A 89 -27.27 -7.31 2.82
CA ALA A 89 -27.19 -7.68 1.40
C ALA A 89 -26.26 -6.75 0.62
N SER A 90 -26.40 -5.43 0.83
CA SER A 90 -25.53 -4.40 0.26
C SER A 90 -24.07 -4.64 0.63
N TYR A 91 -23.79 -4.80 1.93
CA TYR A 91 -22.48 -5.09 2.49
C TYR A 91 -21.79 -6.29 1.84
N ARG A 92 -22.49 -7.42 1.68
CA ARG A 92 -21.92 -8.61 1.02
C ARG A 92 -21.56 -8.34 -0.44
N SER A 93 -22.38 -7.58 -1.16
CA SER A 93 -22.10 -7.17 -2.54
C SER A 93 -20.86 -6.27 -2.62
N GLU A 94 -20.74 -5.31 -1.70
CA GLU A 94 -19.59 -4.39 -1.62
C GLU A 94 -18.27 -5.14 -1.38
N LEU A 95 -18.26 -6.05 -0.41
CA LEU A 95 -17.09 -6.88 -0.13
C LEU A 95 -16.70 -7.74 -1.34
N GLN A 96 -17.68 -8.37 -2.00
CA GLN A 96 -17.41 -9.17 -3.19
C GLN A 96 -16.82 -8.33 -4.32
N ARG A 97 -17.33 -7.12 -4.54
CA ARG A 97 -16.81 -6.22 -5.56
C ARG A 97 -15.36 -5.82 -5.28
N ALA A 98 -15.07 -5.42 -4.06
CA ALA A 98 -13.72 -5.01 -3.67
C ALA A 98 -12.70 -6.17 -3.79
N LEU A 99 -13.10 -7.38 -3.40
CA LEU A 99 -12.29 -8.58 -3.58
C LEU A 99 -12.09 -8.92 -5.07
N THR A 100 -13.13 -8.82 -5.90
CA THR A 100 -13.02 -9.14 -7.34
C THR A 100 -12.11 -8.13 -8.07
N SER A 101 -12.24 -6.83 -7.78
CA SER A 101 -11.33 -5.81 -8.32
C SER A 101 -9.88 -6.02 -7.91
N SER A 102 -9.65 -6.56 -6.70
CA SER A 102 -8.29 -6.88 -6.25
C SER A 102 -7.68 -8.06 -7.01
N VAL A 103 -8.50 -9.03 -7.44
CA VAL A 103 -8.05 -10.19 -8.24
C VAL A 103 -7.64 -9.75 -9.65
N GLU A 104 -8.42 -8.88 -10.31
CA GLU A 104 -8.07 -8.35 -11.64
C GLU A 104 -6.75 -7.55 -11.62
N LEU A 105 -6.53 -6.75 -10.58
CA LEU A 105 -5.27 -6.03 -10.37
C LEU A 105 -4.10 -6.96 -10.05
N THR A 106 -4.36 -8.07 -9.34
CA THR A 106 -3.35 -9.09 -9.04
C THR A 106 -2.94 -9.85 -10.31
N GLU A 107 -3.88 -10.27 -11.16
CA GLU A 107 -3.54 -10.92 -12.43
C GLU A 107 -2.75 -9.99 -13.37
N ALA A 108 -3.06 -8.68 -13.38
CA ALA A 108 -2.29 -7.70 -14.15
C ALA A 108 -0.91 -7.37 -13.55
N SER A 109 -0.74 -7.45 -12.23
CA SER A 109 0.50 -7.09 -11.52
C SER A 109 1.45 -8.28 -11.31
N VAL A 110 0.97 -9.53 -11.39
CA VAL A 110 1.79 -10.76 -11.33
C VAL A 110 2.60 -10.98 -12.62
N VAL A 111 2.46 -10.12 -13.64
CA VAL A 111 3.30 -10.12 -14.87
C VAL A 111 4.71 -9.53 -14.62
N LEU A 112 5.06 -9.17 -13.38
CA LEU A 112 6.45 -8.90 -12.94
C LEU A 112 7.00 -10.08 -12.14
N ALA A 113 6.98 -11.28 -12.72
CA ALA A 113 7.73 -12.43 -12.22
C ALA A 113 8.44 -13.10 -13.40
N ASP A 114 9.77 -13.24 -13.25
CA ASP A 114 10.74 -13.86 -14.18
C ASP A 114 11.12 -13.11 -15.46
N GLN A 115 11.91 -12.03 -15.31
CA GLN A 115 12.94 -11.67 -16.31
C GLN A 115 14.38 -11.66 -15.76
N ASP A 116 14.62 -12.24 -14.58
CA ASP A 116 15.97 -12.40 -14.00
C ASP A 116 16.38 -13.88 -13.78
N ALA A 117 15.62 -14.82 -14.34
CA ALA A 117 15.86 -16.26 -14.22
C ALA A 117 16.32 -16.91 -15.54
N GLU A 118 17.18 -16.25 -16.32
CA GLU A 118 17.89 -16.93 -17.41
C GLU A 118 19.41 -16.81 -17.27
N ALA A 119 20.00 -17.98 -16.99
CA ALA A 119 21.40 -18.34 -17.09
C ALA A 119 22.40 -17.57 -16.20
N ARG A 120 22.66 -18.13 -15.02
CA ARG A 120 24.01 -18.09 -14.43
C ARG A 120 24.88 -19.15 -15.13
N PRO A 121 25.85 -18.79 -15.99
CA PRO A 121 27.06 -19.59 -16.06
C PRO A 121 27.79 -19.38 -14.73
N ALA A 122 28.06 -20.48 -14.03
CA ALA A 122 29.14 -20.51 -13.05
C ALA A 122 30.43 -20.05 -13.76
N ASP A 123 31.23 -19.24 -13.05
CA ASP A 123 32.51 -18.64 -13.46
C ASP A 123 32.45 -17.31 -14.24
N ALA A 124 32.34 -16.19 -13.50
CA ALA A 124 32.79 -14.88 -13.96
C ALA A 124 33.50 -14.13 -12.81
N PRO A 125 34.70 -13.54 -13.04
CA PRO A 125 35.55 -13.00 -11.98
C PRO A 125 35.03 -11.65 -11.47
N ALA A 126 35.31 -11.42 -10.18
CA ALA A 126 34.98 -10.21 -9.45
C ALA A 126 35.40 -8.91 -10.15
N ASN A 127 34.51 -7.91 -10.09
CA ASN A 127 34.76 -6.47 -10.18
C ASN A 127 36.06 -6.06 -10.91
N GLN A 128 35.99 -5.96 -12.24
CA GLN A 128 36.91 -5.10 -12.99
C GLN A 128 36.14 -3.86 -13.47
N PRO A 129 36.56 -2.64 -13.10
CA PRO A 129 35.97 -1.44 -13.69
C PRO A 129 36.21 -1.47 -15.21
N PRO A 130 35.32 -0.91 -16.05
CA PRO A 130 35.47 -0.98 -17.50
C PRO A 130 36.75 -0.23 -17.90
N ALA A 131 37.83 -0.99 -18.14
CA ALA A 131 39.17 -0.51 -18.45
C ALA A 131 39.19 0.51 -19.60
N ARG A 132 38.17 0.46 -20.46
CA ARG A 132 37.96 1.39 -21.57
C ARG A 132 37.70 2.83 -21.11
N ARG A 133 36.99 3.07 -20.00
CA ARG A 133 36.71 4.44 -19.49
C ARG A 133 37.95 5.08 -18.85
N LEU A 134 38.80 4.30 -18.19
CA LEU A 134 40.07 4.78 -17.62
C LEU A 134 41.12 5.06 -18.71
N ALA A 135 41.14 4.26 -19.79
CA ALA A 135 42.03 4.50 -20.92
C ALA A 135 41.75 5.83 -21.65
N TYR A 136 40.47 6.19 -21.84
CA TYR A 136 40.12 7.48 -22.46
C TYR A 136 40.47 8.69 -21.58
N LEU A 137 40.28 8.60 -20.26
CA LEU A 137 40.67 9.66 -19.34
C LEU A 137 42.20 9.86 -19.30
N GLY A 138 42.98 8.77 -19.32
CA GLY A 138 44.44 8.84 -19.40
C GLY A 138 44.93 9.47 -20.70
N ALA A 139 44.31 9.14 -21.84
CA ALA A 139 44.67 9.71 -23.14
C ALA A 139 44.43 11.24 -23.22
N ILE A 140 43.35 11.74 -22.60
CA ILE A 140 43.03 13.18 -22.57
C ILE A 140 44.07 13.95 -21.75
N ILE A 141 44.49 13.41 -20.60
CA ILE A 141 45.50 14.07 -19.75
C ILE A 141 46.86 14.15 -20.46
N VAL A 142 47.28 13.07 -21.12
CA VAL A 142 48.55 13.05 -21.87
C VAL A 142 48.53 14.02 -23.05
N ALA A 143 47.42 14.09 -23.81
CA ALA A 143 47.26 15.04 -24.91
C ALA A 143 47.28 16.50 -24.41
N GLY A 144 46.65 16.79 -23.28
CA GLY A 144 46.67 18.10 -22.64
C GLY A 144 48.08 18.54 -22.22
N LEU A 145 48.84 17.64 -21.59
CA LEU A 145 50.22 17.93 -21.19
C LEU A 145 51.16 18.13 -22.39
N LEU A 146 50.99 17.37 -23.48
CA LEU A 146 51.74 17.56 -24.72
C LEU A 146 51.41 18.89 -25.42
N ALA A 147 50.14 19.28 -25.43
CA ALA A 147 49.72 20.58 -25.98
C ALA A 147 50.33 21.74 -25.18
N ILE A 148 50.34 21.65 -23.85
CA ILE A 148 50.96 22.66 -22.97
C ILE A 148 52.47 22.71 -23.19
N ALA A 149 53.15 21.57 -23.29
CA ALA A 149 54.58 21.51 -23.56
C ALA A 149 54.95 22.14 -24.91
N LEU A 150 54.18 21.85 -25.98
CA LEU A 150 54.36 22.47 -27.30
C LEU A 150 54.13 23.99 -27.27
N LEU A 151 53.18 24.46 -26.46
CA LEU A 151 52.88 25.89 -26.30
C LEU A 151 54.02 26.63 -25.57
N VAL A 152 54.59 26.00 -24.54
CA VAL A 152 55.76 26.53 -23.80
C VAL A 152 57.02 26.51 -24.68
N LEU A 153 57.24 25.46 -25.47
CA LEU A 153 58.37 25.36 -26.40
C LEU A 153 58.28 26.39 -27.53
N ARG A 154 57.08 26.63 -28.11
CA ARG A 154 56.87 27.69 -29.11
C ARG A 154 57.08 29.11 -28.57
N ARG A 155 56.73 29.36 -27.31
CA ARG A 155 56.97 30.66 -26.65
C ARG A 155 58.46 30.90 -26.39
N ARG A 156 59.23 29.84 -26.14
CA ARG A 156 60.68 29.93 -25.93
C ARG A 156 61.48 30.09 -27.22
N SER A 157 60.96 29.68 -28.37
CA SER A 157 61.63 29.84 -29.67
C SER A 157 61.36 31.19 -30.36
N THR A 158 60.53 32.05 -29.76
CA THR A 158 60.15 33.38 -30.28
C THR A 158 60.64 34.53 -29.40
N THR A 159 61.57 34.24 -28.49
CA THR A 159 62.39 35.22 -27.75
C THR A 159 63.85 34.97 -28.11
#